data_AF-A0A815EYR0-F1
#
_entry.id   AF-A0A815EYR0-F1
#
_cell.length_a   1.000
_cell.length_b   1.000
_cell.length_c   1.000
_cell.angle_alpha   90.00
_cell.angle_beta   90.00
_cell.angle_gamma   90.00
#
_symmetry.space_group_name_H-M   'P 1'
#
loop_
_entity.id
_entity.type
_entity.pdbx_description
1 polymer ?
#
loop_
_entity_poly.entity_id
_entity_poly.type
_entity_poly.pdbx_seq_one_letter_code
_entity_poly.pdbx_strand_id
1 'polypeptide(L)'
;MSNSSTIADHCSVFGLSDSKDNDWNEECDHTHTDKCEDCCLLDHTLAEIEVILKDNDEMTEDIRLRHLTLFNQQRNLLYEWKKTSTKTFCHVFNNCLQNSTTVISILEDVLKRIKFDHPEVETAYIIRDNAGCYHDSETLLAVKALFDSTGIFIRRIDFSEPQAGVNALHIG
;
A
#
# COMPACT_ATOMS: atom_id res chain seq x y z
N MET A 1 2.80 -9.41 7.24
CA MET A 1 1.72 -10.29 6.74
C MET A 1 2.35 -11.53 6.13
N SER A 2 1.65 -12.66 6.12
CA SER A 2 2.09 -13.93 5.52
C SER A 2 1.11 -14.36 4.43
N ASN A 3 1.58 -14.94 3.32
CA ASN A 3 0.70 -15.42 2.25
C ASN A 3 -0.11 -16.68 2.63
N SER A 4 0.09 -17.22 3.84
CA SER A 4 -0.53 -18.48 4.33
C SER A 4 -1.20 -18.32 5.71
N SER A 5 -1.51 -17.08 6.09
CA SER A 5 -2.12 -16.81 7.39
C SER A 5 -3.58 -17.29 7.45
N THR A 6 -3.94 -18.05 8.48
CA THR A 6 -5.34 -18.43 8.76
C THR A 6 -6.18 -17.29 9.34
N ILE A 7 -5.55 -16.14 9.62
CA ILE A 7 -6.21 -14.89 10.01
C ILE A 7 -6.28 -13.99 8.77
N ALA A 8 -7.50 -13.62 8.35
CA ALA A 8 -7.78 -12.79 7.17
C ALA A 8 -6.95 -11.50 7.15
N ASP A 9 -6.99 -10.74 8.25
CA ASP A 9 -6.28 -9.47 8.40
C ASP A 9 -4.76 -9.59 8.36
N HIS A 10 -4.21 -10.81 8.42
CA HIS A 10 -2.78 -11.06 8.42
C HIS A 10 -2.31 -11.78 7.14
N CYS A 11 -3.26 -12.15 6.27
CA CYS A 11 -3.00 -12.75 4.98
C CYS A 11 -2.79 -11.65 3.94
N SER A 12 -1.61 -11.58 3.34
CA SER A 12 -1.29 -10.57 2.32
C SER A 12 -2.14 -10.76 1.06
N VAL A 13 -2.36 -12.01 0.65
CA VAL A 13 -3.17 -12.34 -0.54
C VAL A 13 -4.61 -11.88 -0.32
N PHE A 14 -5.24 -12.26 0.79
CA PHE A 14 -6.62 -11.86 1.09
C PHE A 14 -6.76 -10.38 1.44
N GLY A 15 -5.83 -9.84 2.23
CA GLY A 15 -5.89 -8.47 2.74
C GLY A 15 -5.64 -7.40 1.67
N LEU A 16 -4.95 -7.75 0.58
CA LEU A 16 -4.62 -6.84 -0.53
C LEU A 16 -5.45 -7.10 -1.79
N SER A 17 -6.20 -8.20 -1.85
CA SER A 17 -7.03 -8.53 -3.02
C SER A 17 -8.21 -7.57 -3.20
N ASP A 18 -8.41 -7.05 -4.41
CA ASP A 18 -9.57 -6.22 -4.78
C ASP A 18 -10.49 -6.96 -5.75
N SER A 19 -11.64 -7.39 -5.25
CA SER A 19 -12.71 -8.02 -6.05
C SER A 19 -13.22 -7.20 -7.24
N LYS A 20 -12.93 -5.88 -7.29
CA LYS A 20 -13.38 -4.98 -8.35
C LYS A 20 -12.32 -4.72 -9.42
N ASP A 21 -11.07 -5.11 -9.18
CA ASP A 21 -9.99 -4.94 -10.14
C ASP A 21 -9.38 -6.31 -10.46
N ASN A 22 -9.54 -6.75 -11.71
CA ASN A 22 -9.08 -8.06 -12.16
C ASN A 22 -7.57 -8.24 -12.01
N ASP A 23 -6.79 -7.16 -12.05
CA ASP A 23 -5.34 -7.23 -11.87
C ASP A 23 -4.94 -7.48 -10.41
N TRP A 24 -5.83 -7.17 -9.45
CA TRP A 24 -5.59 -7.30 -8.01
C TRP A 24 -6.52 -8.31 -7.34
N ASN A 25 -7.25 -9.11 -8.11
CA ASN A 25 -8.17 -10.11 -7.57
C ASN A 25 -7.47 -11.47 -7.44
N GLU A 26 -6.74 -11.65 -6.35
CA GLU A 26 -6.11 -12.93 -6.01
C GLU A 26 -6.97 -13.77 -5.04
N GLU A 27 -6.98 -15.08 -5.25
CA GLU A 27 -7.68 -16.06 -4.40
C GLU A 27 -6.69 -16.86 -3.55
N CYS A 28 -7.05 -17.09 -2.28
CA CYS A 28 -6.29 -17.94 -1.37
C CYS A 28 -6.65 -19.42 -1.52
N ASP A 29 -5.67 -20.30 -1.36
CA ASP A 29 -5.84 -21.76 -1.31
C ASP A 29 -6.15 -22.31 0.11
N HIS A 30 -6.28 -21.42 1.09
CA HIS A 30 -6.54 -21.71 2.49
C HIS A 30 -7.75 -20.92 3.02
N THR A 31 -8.20 -21.25 4.23
CA THR A 31 -9.36 -20.63 4.87
C THR A 31 -8.97 -19.68 5.98
N HIS A 32 -9.68 -18.55 6.10
CA HIS A 32 -9.45 -17.54 7.13
C HIS A 32 -10.40 -17.70 8.33
N THR A 33 -10.23 -18.76 9.11
CA THR A 33 -11.12 -19.09 10.24
C THR A 33 -10.73 -18.42 11.55
N ASP A 34 -9.47 -18.03 11.68
CA ASP A 34 -8.90 -17.57 12.93
C ASP A 34 -9.01 -16.05 13.07
N LYS A 35 -9.02 -15.58 14.32
CA LYS A 35 -9.06 -14.15 14.66
C LYS A 35 -7.82 -13.76 15.45
N CYS A 36 -7.27 -12.59 15.15
CA CYS A 36 -6.22 -11.99 15.95
C CYS A 36 -6.83 -11.17 17.10
N GLU A 37 -6.35 -11.39 18.33
CA GLU A 37 -6.80 -10.67 19.53
C GLU A 37 -6.54 -9.15 19.41
N ASP A 38 -5.35 -8.74 18.94
CA ASP A 38 -5.01 -7.33 18.75
C ASP A 38 -5.89 -6.67 17.68
N CYS A 39 -6.15 -7.38 16.58
CA CYS A 39 -7.06 -6.92 15.53
C CYS A 39 -8.48 -6.76 16.08
N CYS A 40 -8.94 -7.72 16.88
CA CYS A 40 -10.25 -7.67 17.52
C CYS A 40 -10.34 -6.51 18.52
N LEU A 41 -9.27 -6.22 19.28
CA LEU A 41 -9.26 -5.11 20.24
C LEU A 41 -9.51 -3.77 19.55
N LEU A 42 -8.86 -3.54 18.41
CA LEU A 42 -9.08 -2.33 17.62
C LEU A 42 -10.55 -2.19 17.19
N ASP A 43 -11.15 -3.28 16.69
CA ASP A 43 -12.55 -3.28 16.25
C ASP A 43 -13.52 -2.96 17.40
N HIS A 44 -13.27 -3.54 18.59
CA HIS A 44 -14.08 -3.28 19.78
C HIS A 44 -13.94 -1.82 20.24
N THR A 45 -12.72 -1.29 20.32
CA THR A 45 -12.49 0.11 20.71
C THR A 45 -13.18 1.08 19.76
N LEU A 46 -13.14 0.83 18.45
CA LEU A 46 -13.85 1.66 17.46
C LEU A 46 -15.37 1.57 17.63
N ALA A 47 -15.90 0.37 17.89
CA ALA A 47 -17.33 0.20 18.14
C ALA A 47 -17.80 0.96 19.40
N GLU A 48 -17.00 0.94 20.47
CA GLU A 48 -17.29 1.70 21.70
C GLU A 48 -17.32 3.20 21.44
N ILE A 49 -16.35 3.75 20.71
CA ILE A 49 -16.34 5.17 20.33
C ILE A 49 -17.57 5.52 19.50
N GLU A 50 -17.98 4.66 18.57
CA GLU A 50 -19.16 4.88 17.74
C GLU A 50 -20.44 4.95 18.57
N VAL A 51 -20.59 4.07 19.57
CA VAL A 51 -21.72 4.08 20.51
C VAL A 51 -21.73 5.37 21.32
N ILE A 52 -20.59 5.77 21.89
CA ILE A 52 -20.47 7.03 22.65
C ILE A 52 -20.87 8.25 21.80
N LEU A 53 -20.49 8.28 20.52
CA LEU A 53 -20.85 9.36 19.61
C LEU A 53 -22.34 9.35 19.23
N LYS A 54 -23.00 8.19 19.22
CA LYS A 54 -24.44 8.07 18.91
C LYS A 54 -25.30 8.46 20.11
N ASP A 55 -24.89 8.05 21.31
CA ASP A 55 -25.69 8.17 22.53
C ASP A 55 -25.40 9.48 23.29
N ASN A 56 -24.61 10.39 22.72
CA ASN A 56 -24.32 11.69 23.32
C ASN A 56 -25.47 12.69 23.09
N ASP A 57 -26.43 12.70 24.01
CA ASP A 57 -27.58 13.60 24.02
C ASP A 57 -27.23 15.07 24.34
N GLU A 58 -26.01 15.37 24.78
CA GLU A 58 -25.57 16.75 25.01
C GLU A 58 -25.25 17.49 23.70
N MET A 59 -25.05 16.74 22.61
CA MET A 59 -24.73 17.28 21.30
C MET A 59 -25.99 17.56 20.48
N THR A 60 -25.98 18.67 19.74
CA THR A 60 -27.00 18.90 18.71
C THR A 60 -26.83 17.91 17.56
N GLU A 61 -27.94 17.60 16.88
CA GLU A 61 -28.00 16.63 15.78
C GLU A 61 -26.98 16.91 14.65
N ASP A 62 -26.75 18.18 14.32
CA ASP A 62 -25.78 18.59 13.29
C ASP A 62 -24.32 18.31 13.71
N ILE A 63 -23.98 18.56 14.98
CA ILE A 63 -22.64 18.29 15.51
C ILE A 63 -22.44 16.77 15.60
N ARG A 64 -23.47 16.03 16.05
CA ARG A 64 -23.45 14.57 16.14
C ARG A 64 -23.21 13.93 14.77
N LEU A 65 -23.93 14.37 13.74
CA LEU A 65 -23.75 13.88 12.38
C LEU A 65 -22.35 14.20 11.83
N ARG A 66 -21.83 15.41 12.09
CA ARG A 66 -20.47 15.78 11.68
C ARG A 66 -19.41 14.89 12.34
N HIS A 67 -19.49 14.67 13.65
CA HIS A 67 -18.54 13.81 14.37
C HIS A 67 -18.62 12.36 13.89
N LEU A 68 -19.82 11.81 13.68
CA LEU A 68 -19.98 10.46 13.13
C LEU A 68 -19.39 10.35 11.71
N THR A 69 -19.55 11.38 10.88
CA THR A 69 -18.97 11.40 9.53
C THR A 69 -17.45 11.38 9.59
N LEU A 70 -16.85 12.25 10.42
CA LEU A 70 -15.40 12.30 10.61
C LEU A 70 -14.85 11.01 11.21
N PHE A 71 -15.53 10.46 12.22
CA PHE A 71 -15.16 9.18 12.83
C PHE A 71 -15.17 8.05 11.79
N ASN A 72 -16.23 7.95 10.98
CA ASN A 72 -16.31 6.95 9.92
C ASN A 72 -15.21 7.12 8.86
N GLN A 73 -14.91 8.36 8.48
CA GLN A 73 -13.81 8.64 7.55
C GLN A 73 -12.46 8.17 8.12
N GLN A 74 -12.16 8.53 9.38
CA GLN A 74 -10.92 8.14 10.04
C GLN A 74 -10.81 6.63 10.25
N ARG A 75 -11.92 5.98 10.62
CA ARG A 75 -12.03 4.53 10.75
C ARG A 75 -11.72 3.83 9.44
N ASN A 76 -12.29 4.30 8.33
CA ASN A 76 -12.02 3.72 7.01
C ASN A 76 -10.54 3.84 6.66
N LEU A 77 -9.93 5.02 6.86
CA LEU A 77 -8.50 5.19 6.64
C LEU A 77 -7.71 4.17 7.48
N LEU A 78 -7.99 4.06 8.77
CA LEU A 78 -7.28 3.14 9.66
C LEU A 78 -7.33 1.68 9.18
N TYR A 79 -8.47 1.21 8.68
CA TYR A 79 -8.58 -0.14 8.11
C TYR A 79 -7.77 -0.29 6.82
N GLU A 80 -7.73 0.72 5.95
CA GLU A 80 -6.88 0.70 4.75
C GLU A 80 -5.38 0.67 5.13
N TRP A 81 -4.98 1.44 6.15
CA TRP A 81 -3.62 1.40 6.70
C TRP A 81 -3.28 0.03 7.31
N LYS A 82 -4.23 -0.63 7.98
CA LYS A 82 -4.05 -1.98 8.56
C LYS A 82 -3.77 -3.04 7.50
N LYS A 83 -4.43 -2.93 6.33
CA LYS A 83 -4.23 -3.86 5.20
C LYS A 83 -2.87 -3.64 4.52
N THR A 84 -2.37 -2.40 4.50
CA THR A 84 -1.20 -2.05 3.69
C THR A 84 0.11 -2.39 4.40
N SER A 85 0.81 -3.42 3.92
CA SER A 85 2.20 -3.70 4.34
C SER A 85 3.17 -2.80 3.57
N THR A 86 3.59 -1.66 4.15
CA THR A 86 4.53 -0.73 3.52
C THR A 86 5.98 -1.02 3.93
N LYS A 87 6.91 -0.93 2.96
CA LYS A 87 8.37 -0.98 3.21
C LYS A 87 9.03 0.23 2.57
N THR A 88 9.82 0.96 3.35
CA THR A 88 10.51 2.17 2.89
C THR A 88 12.00 1.90 2.71
N PHE A 89 12.53 2.19 1.52
CA PHE A 89 13.96 2.12 1.23
C PHE A 89 14.54 3.54 1.22
N CYS A 90 15.65 3.75 1.93
CA CYS A 90 16.35 5.03 1.97
C CYS A 90 17.76 4.87 1.39
N HIS A 91 18.02 5.57 0.28
CA HIS A 91 19.32 5.59 -0.38
C HIS A 91 20.01 6.92 -0.08
N VAL A 92 21.14 6.86 0.63
CA VAL A 92 21.94 8.04 0.98
C VAL A 92 23.20 8.06 0.13
N PHE A 93 23.38 9.14 -0.64
CA PHE A 93 24.53 9.32 -1.53
C PHE A 93 25.38 10.51 -1.07
N ASN A 94 26.71 10.37 -1.13
CA ASN A 94 27.63 11.47 -0.83
C ASN A 94 27.62 12.56 -1.91
N ASN A 95 27.52 12.14 -3.18
CA ASN A 95 27.32 13.02 -4.33
C ASN A 95 26.60 12.23 -5.43
N CYS A 96 25.53 12.78 -5.99
CA CYS A 96 24.75 12.11 -7.02
C CYS A 96 24.03 13.13 -7.90
N LEU A 97 23.91 12.84 -9.20
CA LEU A 97 23.10 13.65 -10.11
C LEU A 97 21.63 13.26 -9.95
N GLN A 98 20.74 14.25 -9.86
CA GLN A 98 19.29 14.03 -9.90
C GLN A 98 18.85 13.84 -11.36
N ASN A 99 19.20 12.69 -11.94
CA ASN A 99 18.85 12.33 -13.31
C ASN A 99 18.19 10.93 -13.37
N SER A 100 17.75 10.55 -14.55
CA SER A 100 17.09 9.27 -14.82
C SER A 100 17.97 8.06 -14.53
N THR A 101 19.27 8.14 -14.82
CA THR A 101 20.21 7.04 -14.52
C THR A 101 20.26 6.73 -13.03
N THR A 102 20.28 7.75 -12.17
CA THR A 102 20.20 7.58 -10.71
C THR A 102 18.87 6.95 -10.30
N VAL A 103 17.75 7.44 -10.86
CA VAL A 103 16.41 6.89 -10.59
C VAL A 103 16.33 5.41 -10.96
N ILE A 104 16.82 5.03 -12.15
CA ILE A 104 16.84 3.64 -12.62
C ILE A 104 17.71 2.77 -11.70
N SER A 105 18.87 3.27 -11.27
CA SER A 105 19.77 2.53 -10.36
C SER A 105 19.14 2.29 -8.99
N ILE A 106 18.46 3.30 -8.43
CA ILE A 106 17.72 3.16 -7.17
C ILE A 106 16.58 2.15 -7.35
N LEU A 107 15.82 2.26 -8.43
CA LEU A 107 14.70 1.37 -8.71
C LEU A 107 15.16 -0.09 -8.87
N GLU A 108 16.25 -0.32 -9.61
CA GLU A 108 16.84 -1.66 -9.77
C GLU A 108 17.21 -2.28 -8.42
N ASP A 109 17.88 -1.52 -7.56
CA ASP A 109 18.32 -1.99 -6.26
C ASP A 109 17.14 -2.25 -5.31
N VAL A 110 16.08 -1.44 -5.36
CA VAL A 110 14.82 -1.71 -4.65
C VAL A 110 14.18 -3.01 -5.14
N LEU A 111 14.03 -3.19 -6.45
CA LEU A 111 13.42 -4.38 -7.03
C LEU A 111 14.23 -5.65 -6.71
N LYS A 112 15.56 -5.59 -6.72
CA LYS A 112 16.41 -6.71 -6.30
C LYS A 112 16.20 -7.09 -4.83
N ARG A 113 16.07 -6.11 -3.94
CA ARG A 113 15.80 -6.36 -2.52
C ARG A 113 14.41 -6.95 -2.31
N ILE A 114 13.41 -6.43 -3.02
CA ILE A 114 12.06 -7.01 -3.00
C ILE A 114 12.09 -8.45 -3.49
N LYS A 115 12.72 -8.74 -4.64
CA LYS A 115 12.80 -10.11 -5.17
C LYS A 115 13.56 -11.06 -4.23
N PHE A 116 14.58 -10.56 -3.53
CA PHE A 116 15.32 -11.35 -2.57
C PHE A 116 14.48 -11.70 -1.34
N ASP A 117 13.76 -10.73 -0.79
CA ASP A 117 12.91 -10.93 0.40
C ASP A 117 11.61 -11.68 0.06
N HIS A 118 11.08 -11.48 -1.16
CA HIS A 118 9.83 -12.01 -1.68
C HIS A 118 10.04 -12.59 -3.09
N PRO A 119 10.64 -13.80 -3.21
CA PRO A 119 10.91 -14.45 -4.48
C PRO A 119 9.66 -14.69 -5.34
N GLU A 120 8.49 -14.80 -4.70
CA GLU A 120 7.18 -14.95 -5.32
C GLU A 120 6.73 -13.75 -6.14
N VAL A 121 7.27 -12.55 -5.89
CA VAL A 121 6.85 -11.32 -6.59
C VAL A 121 7.38 -11.37 -8.02
N GLU A 122 6.48 -11.44 -8.99
CA GLU A 122 6.84 -11.47 -10.42
C GLU A 122 6.62 -10.12 -11.10
N THR A 123 5.78 -9.27 -10.53
CA THR A 123 5.35 -8.02 -11.16
C THR A 123 5.43 -6.83 -10.24
N ALA A 124 5.49 -5.63 -10.81
CA ALA A 124 5.48 -4.39 -10.06
C ALA A 124 4.71 -3.29 -10.79
N TYR A 125 4.11 -2.41 -10.00
CA TYR A 125 3.47 -1.18 -10.44
C TYR A 125 4.21 0.00 -9.82
N ILE A 126 4.64 0.95 -10.65
CA ILE A 126 5.47 2.07 -10.19
C ILE A 126 4.66 3.35 -10.25
N ILE A 127 4.57 4.06 -9.12
CA ILE A 127 4.02 5.41 -9.06
C ILE A 127 5.16 6.37 -8.79
N ARG A 128 5.32 7.39 -9.63
CA ARG A 128 6.39 8.39 -9.51
C ARG A 128 5.82 9.76 -9.16
N ASP A 129 6.60 10.57 -8.46
CA ASP A 129 6.24 11.98 -8.25
C ASP A 129 6.49 12.82 -9.52
N ASN A 130 6.06 14.09 -9.49
CA ASN A 130 6.13 15.00 -10.64
C ASN A 130 7.50 15.71 -10.79
N ALA A 131 8.57 15.29 -10.10
CA ALA A 131 9.88 15.92 -10.24
C ALA A 131 10.52 15.62 -11.60
N GLY A 132 11.26 16.60 -12.13
CA GLY A 132 11.89 16.55 -13.47
C GLY A 132 12.69 15.27 -13.77
N CYS A 133 13.35 14.70 -12.76
CA CYS A 133 14.15 13.48 -12.88
C CYS A 133 13.33 12.19 -13.12
N TYR A 134 12.01 12.21 -12.88
CA TYR A 134 11.11 11.09 -13.14
C TYR A 134 10.35 11.20 -14.47
N HIS A 135 10.45 12.34 -15.15
CA HIS A 135 9.79 12.60 -16.45
C HIS A 135 10.58 12.12 -17.65
N ASP A 136 11.75 11.55 -17.42
CA ASP A 136 12.59 11.08 -18.50
C ASP A 136 12.07 9.74 -19.06
N SER A 137 11.93 9.71 -20.38
CA SER A 137 11.59 8.52 -21.16
C SER A 137 12.56 7.36 -20.92
N GLU A 138 13.76 7.63 -20.42
CA GLU A 138 14.74 6.59 -20.09
C GLU A 138 14.22 5.56 -19.09
N THR A 139 13.36 5.93 -18.14
CA THR A 139 12.79 4.93 -17.20
C THR A 139 11.91 3.91 -17.94
N LEU A 140 11.17 4.36 -18.96
CA LEU A 140 10.35 3.47 -19.79
C LEU A 140 11.23 2.56 -20.65
N LEU A 141 12.30 3.11 -21.22
CA LEU A 141 13.27 2.33 -22.00
C LEU A 141 14.02 1.31 -21.13
N ALA A 142 14.25 1.62 -19.86
CA ALA A 142 14.93 0.75 -18.91
C ALA A 142 14.08 -0.43 -18.41
N VAL A 143 12.75 -0.44 -18.62
CA VAL A 143 11.86 -1.51 -18.13
C VAL A 143 12.37 -2.90 -18.52
N LYS A 144 12.80 -3.07 -19.77
CA LYS A 144 13.34 -4.36 -20.25
C LYS A 144 14.62 -4.76 -19.52
N ALA A 145 15.54 -3.81 -19.34
CA ALA A 145 16.80 -4.05 -18.64
C ALA A 145 16.58 -4.35 -17.15
N LEU A 146 15.64 -3.66 -16.51
CA LEU A 146 15.23 -3.90 -15.13
C LEU A 146 14.61 -5.28 -14.98
N PHE A 147 13.75 -5.71 -15.90
CA PHE A 147 13.21 -7.07 -15.89
C PHE A 147 14.33 -8.10 -16.03
N ASP A 148 15.26 -7.91 -16.95
CA ASP A 148 16.37 -8.86 -17.17
C ASP A 148 17.30 -8.97 -15.96
N SER A 149 17.45 -7.89 -15.17
CA SER A 149 18.33 -7.89 -14.00
C SER A 149 17.66 -8.26 -12.68
N THR A 150 16.34 -8.12 -12.58
CA THR A 150 15.57 -8.33 -11.32
C THR A 150 14.64 -9.53 -11.38
N GLY A 151 14.20 -9.93 -12.58
CA GLY A 151 13.12 -10.90 -12.77
C GLY A 151 11.72 -10.38 -12.40
N ILE A 152 11.56 -9.07 -12.14
CA ILE A 152 10.27 -8.44 -11.85
C ILE A 152 9.83 -7.62 -13.06
N PHE A 153 8.64 -7.90 -13.59
CA PHE A 153 8.08 -7.18 -14.72
C PHE A 153 7.30 -5.95 -14.26
N ILE A 154 7.76 -4.77 -14.68
CA ILE A 154 7.05 -3.51 -14.42
C ILE A 154 5.87 -3.42 -15.38
N ARG A 155 4.66 -3.72 -14.88
CA ARG A 155 3.43 -3.74 -15.70
C ARG A 155 2.98 -2.35 -16.11
N ARG A 156 3.13 -1.39 -15.20
CA ARG A 156 2.64 -0.03 -15.39
C ARG A 156 3.48 0.98 -14.63
N ILE A 157 3.63 2.16 -15.21
CA ILE A 157 4.24 3.30 -14.54
C ILE A 157 3.29 4.50 -14.64
N ASP A 158 2.85 4.98 -13.48
CA ASP A 158 1.92 6.10 -13.32
C ASP A 158 2.59 7.30 -12.63
N PHE A 159 1.92 8.45 -12.68
CA PHE A 159 2.34 9.67 -12.01
C PHE A 159 1.39 10.00 -10.85
N SER A 160 1.97 10.45 -9.74
CA SER A 160 1.25 11.04 -8.61
C SER A 160 1.05 12.53 -8.89
N GLU A 161 -0.19 12.97 -9.10
CA GLU A 161 -0.50 14.40 -9.17
C GLU A 161 -0.35 15.04 -7.77
N PRO A 162 0.26 16.25 -7.68
CA PRO A 162 0.53 16.88 -6.41
C PRO A 162 -0.75 17.49 -5.83
N GLN A 163 -1.60 16.66 -5.23
CA GLN A 163 -2.65 17.13 -4.31
C GLN A 163 -3.31 16.07 -3.41
N ALA A 164 -2.58 15.04 -2.97
CA ALA A 164 -2.89 14.33 -1.71
C ALA A 164 -1.69 13.44 -1.35
N GLY A 165 -0.85 13.88 -0.42
CA GLY A 165 0.39 13.20 -0.06
C GLY A 165 0.18 11.80 0.52
N VAL A 166 0.20 10.77 -0.34
CA VAL A 166 0.42 9.38 0.02
C VAL A 166 1.25 8.73 -1.10
N ASN A 167 2.52 8.46 -0.82
CA ASN A 167 3.36 7.62 -1.68
C ASN A 167 3.19 6.18 -1.21
N ALA A 168 2.43 5.37 -1.94
CA ALA A 168 2.35 3.93 -1.72
C ALA A 168 2.97 3.20 -2.92
N LEU A 169 4.02 2.43 -2.65
CA LEU A 169 4.46 1.35 -3.54
C LEU A 169 3.61 0.14 -3.17
N HIS A 170 2.72 -0.28 -4.07
CA HIS A 170 1.93 -1.51 -3.90
C HIS A 170 2.64 -2.65 -4.65
N ILE A 171 3.06 -3.65 -3.90
CA ILE A 171 3.70 -4.87 -4.43
C ILE A 171 2.59 -5.93 -4.45
N GLY A 172 2.19 -6.33 -5.65
CA GLY A 172 1.35 -7.49 -5.95
C GLY A 172 2.18 -8.52 -6.71
#